data_AF-A0AAD1C8B7-F1
#
_entry.id   AF-A0AAD1C8B7-F1
#
_cell.length_a   1.000
_cell.length_b   1.000
_cell.length_c   1.000
_cell.angle_alpha   90.00
_cell.angle_beta   90.00
_cell.angle_gamma   90.00
#
_symmetry.space_group_name_H-M   'P 1'
#
loop_
_entity.id
_entity.type
_entity.pdbx_description
1 polymer ?
#
loop_
_entity_poly.entity_id
_entity_poly.type
_entity_poly.pdbx_seq_one_letter_code
_entity_poly.pdbx_strand_id
1 'polypeptide(L)'
;MATDEDYNALANDVYDVDSGKKSKPYRVNDTVGKKKYVVLQVEDNHKNGMQAMAVAPLDKNGKPNLSHIVVAYAGTNSSDLKDIQTDIQSIGLGSNKLRKEGYVPVFSKEELETDRPNGWFMKKTVTIDSQFETALTFAKEIESHYPNAKITTTGHSLGESLALYVALKRGYSNLGFNGPDTHNLLSKEEIEYMRKHPEQFRNYRHRYDLIGNIMGDETKTAIYPKIYQGKDELGKKLEYHQLSQWKFNEKGQLVDLDGQVISDERVTAYAETVAGMYRYRLFKKRLSSGGYSGHERIFLDSAQGMVIGDGLEKAAQAGSDEMKGYRTEAVGKAKQLWESIDFSTFQHLSHEEVVGAFAAAGVTYDSIVGEVEREFEAAYQKANALASDFAQLNQGIHQVIESKLARDQELAGEFKRWSSDL
;
A
#
# COMPACT_ATOMS: atom_id res chain seq x y z
N MET A 1 -3.62 8.97 4.35
CA MET A 1 -3.00 7.80 3.71
C MET A 1 -3.86 7.40 2.52
N ALA A 2 -3.30 6.71 1.52
CA ALA A 2 -4.10 6.16 0.43
C ALA A 2 -5.01 5.04 0.97
N THR A 3 -6.26 5.02 0.51
CA THR A 3 -7.23 3.95 0.83
C THR A 3 -7.01 2.74 -0.07
N ASP A 4 -7.61 1.60 0.26
CA ASP A 4 -7.55 0.40 -0.59
C ASP A 4 -8.12 0.68 -1.99
N GLU A 5 -9.18 1.49 -2.07
CA GLU A 5 -9.75 1.94 -3.34
C GLU A 5 -8.77 2.80 -4.14
N ASP A 6 -8.03 3.68 -3.47
CA ASP A 6 -7.02 4.50 -4.13
C ASP A 6 -5.88 3.62 -4.68
N TYR A 7 -5.40 2.64 -3.91
CA TYR A 7 -4.42 1.67 -4.37
C TYR A 7 -4.95 0.85 -5.56
N ASN A 8 -6.21 0.41 -5.54
CA ASN A 8 -6.85 -0.30 -6.63
C ASN A 8 -6.90 0.55 -7.91
N ALA A 9 -7.31 1.82 -7.79
CA ALA A 9 -7.37 2.74 -8.90
C ALA A 9 -5.97 3.03 -9.47
N LEU A 10 -4.96 3.23 -8.63
CA LEU A 10 -3.58 3.46 -9.07
C LEU A 10 -2.96 2.21 -9.72
N ALA A 11 -3.25 1.02 -9.19
CA ALA A 11 -2.84 -0.26 -9.79
C ALA A 11 -3.51 -0.52 -11.16
N ASN A 12 -4.66 0.09 -11.41
CA ASN A 12 -5.30 0.09 -12.73
C ASN A 12 -4.71 1.16 -13.66
N ASP A 13 -4.59 2.40 -13.18
CA ASP A 13 -4.18 3.56 -13.98
C ASP A 13 -2.74 3.45 -14.48
N VAL A 14 -1.86 2.73 -13.79
CA VAL A 14 -0.45 2.57 -14.21
C VAL A 14 -0.30 1.88 -15.58
N TYR A 15 -1.26 1.04 -15.99
CA TYR A 15 -1.27 0.44 -17.35
C TYR A 15 -1.45 1.49 -18.45
N ASP A 16 -1.92 2.69 -18.11
CA ASP A 16 -2.11 3.78 -19.07
C ASP A 16 -0.82 4.60 -19.28
N VAL A 17 0.31 4.25 -18.66
CA VAL A 17 1.63 4.85 -18.94
C VAL A 17 2.22 4.36 -20.28
N ASP A 18 1.77 3.18 -20.74
CA ASP A 18 2.24 2.49 -21.95
C ASP A 18 2.00 3.30 -23.23
N SER A 19 3.06 3.91 -23.76
CA SER A 19 2.98 4.69 -25.00
C SER A 19 2.87 3.86 -26.27
N GLY A 20 3.15 2.57 -26.20
CA GLY A 20 2.94 1.63 -27.31
C GLY A 20 1.48 1.22 -27.47
N LYS A 21 0.70 1.23 -26.37
CA LYS A 21 -0.71 0.79 -26.37
C LYS A 21 -1.72 1.92 -26.18
N LYS A 22 -1.33 3.07 -25.62
CA LYS A 22 -2.22 4.19 -25.35
C LYS A 22 -1.96 5.35 -26.29
N SER A 23 -3.03 5.88 -26.87
CA SER A 23 -2.96 7.08 -27.71
C SER A 23 -2.63 8.35 -26.93
N LYS A 24 -2.99 8.39 -25.65
CA LYS A 24 -2.69 9.47 -24.70
C LYS A 24 -2.20 8.84 -23.40
N PRO A 25 -0.94 8.42 -23.34
CA PRO A 25 -0.41 7.78 -22.15
C PRO A 25 -0.25 8.80 -21.01
N TYR A 26 -0.37 8.35 -19.76
CA TYR A 26 -0.15 9.22 -18.60
C TYR A 26 1.31 9.71 -18.54
N ARG A 27 1.47 10.98 -18.18
CA ARG A 27 2.72 11.70 -18.06
C ARG A 27 2.74 12.54 -16.78
N VAL A 28 3.90 13.09 -16.46
CA VAL A 28 4.09 13.99 -15.32
C VAL A 28 3.07 15.14 -15.37
N ASN A 29 2.49 15.46 -14.22
CA ASN A 29 1.39 16.42 -14.00
C ASN A 29 -0.01 15.96 -14.40
N ASP A 30 -0.18 14.77 -14.98
CA ASP A 30 -1.52 14.23 -15.20
C ASP A 30 -2.18 13.85 -13.86
N THR A 31 -3.52 13.93 -13.83
CA THR A 31 -4.31 13.56 -12.65
C THR A 31 -4.84 12.14 -12.78
N VAL A 32 -4.57 11.30 -11.78
CA VAL A 32 -4.89 9.86 -11.74
C VAL A 32 -5.58 9.49 -10.42
N GLY A 33 -5.94 8.21 -10.23
CA GLY A 33 -6.55 7.71 -9.00
C GLY A 33 -7.87 8.43 -8.70
N LYS A 34 -8.77 8.45 -9.69
CA LYS A 34 -10.05 9.20 -9.63
C LYS A 34 -9.90 10.70 -9.37
N LYS A 35 -8.88 11.30 -9.98
CA LYS A 35 -8.51 12.73 -9.85
C LYS A 35 -8.00 13.15 -8.46
N LYS A 36 -7.65 12.20 -7.60
CA LYS A 36 -7.14 12.49 -6.25
C LYS A 36 -5.62 12.61 -6.20
N TYR A 37 -4.91 12.20 -7.26
CA TYR A 37 -3.45 12.13 -7.29
C TYR A 37 -2.89 12.83 -8.52
N VAL A 38 -1.67 13.34 -8.41
CA VAL A 38 -0.90 13.84 -9.55
C VAL A 38 0.34 12.99 -9.78
N VAL A 39 0.63 12.73 -11.05
CA VAL A 39 1.82 11.99 -11.49
C VAL A 39 3.06 12.85 -11.33
N LEU A 40 4.04 12.33 -10.58
CA LEU A 40 5.34 12.97 -10.32
C LEU A 40 6.40 12.48 -11.31
N GLN A 41 6.39 11.18 -11.61
CA GLN A 41 7.34 10.54 -12.51
C GLN A 41 6.69 9.29 -13.12
N VAL A 42 7.07 8.96 -14.36
CA VAL A 42 6.65 7.75 -15.07
C VAL A 42 7.86 7.03 -15.62
N GLU A 43 7.76 5.71 -15.74
CA GLU A 43 8.71 4.87 -16.47
C GLU A 43 7.94 3.97 -17.43
N ASP A 44 8.37 3.94 -18.69
CA ASP A 44 7.80 3.12 -19.77
C ASP A 44 8.96 2.40 -20.49
N ASN A 45 9.45 1.33 -19.88
CA ASN A 45 10.67 0.66 -20.32
C ASN A 45 10.38 -0.35 -21.44
N HIS A 46 10.46 0.09 -22.69
CA HIS A 46 10.23 -0.79 -23.86
C HIS A 46 11.26 -1.93 -24.03
N LYS A 47 12.37 -1.95 -23.27
CA LYS A 47 13.38 -3.02 -23.38
C LYS A 47 12.95 -4.29 -22.64
N ASN A 48 12.40 -4.12 -21.44
CA ASN A 48 11.99 -5.23 -20.56
C ASN A 48 10.51 -5.24 -20.20
N GLY A 49 9.74 -4.24 -20.64
CA GLY A 49 8.31 -4.12 -20.43
C GLY A 49 7.89 -3.54 -19.08
N MET A 50 8.84 -3.12 -18.23
CA MET A 50 8.50 -2.53 -16.93
C MET A 50 7.83 -1.17 -17.11
N GLN A 51 6.69 -1.00 -16.43
CA GLN A 51 5.93 0.24 -16.41
C GLN A 51 5.64 0.63 -14.97
N ALA A 52 5.86 1.89 -14.64
CA ALA A 52 5.63 2.41 -13.31
C ALA A 52 5.21 3.88 -13.33
N MET A 53 4.53 4.30 -12.27
CA MET A 53 4.31 5.71 -11.98
C MET A 53 4.46 5.99 -10.50
N ALA A 54 5.06 7.12 -10.16
CA ALA A 54 5.07 7.67 -8.82
C ALA A 54 4.07 8.83 -8.75
N VAL A 55 3.23 8.83 -7.72
CA VAL A 55 2.15 9.81 -7.58
C VAL A 55 2.10 10.40 -6.17
N ALA A 56 1.65 11.65 -6.06
CA ALA A 56 1.35 12.30 -4.77
C ALA A 56 -0.15 12.64 -4.68
N PRO A 57 -0.77 12.50 -3.49
CA PRO A 57 -2.15 12.92 -3.28
C PRO A 57 -2.26 14.43 -3.38
N LEU A 58 -3.39 14.91 -3.90
CA LEU A 58 -3.72 16.32 -4.00
C LEU A 58 -4.46 16.79 -2.75
N ASP A 59 -4.09 17.96 -2.23
CA ASP A 59 -4.83 18.61 -1.16
C ASP A 59 -6.15 19.24 -1.67
N LYS A 60 -6.94 19.80 -0.76
CA LYS A 60 -8.21 20.49 -1.08
C LYS A 60 -8.06 21.67 -2.06
N ASN A 61 -6.86 22.18 -2.26
CA ASN A 61 -6.54 23.28 -3.17
C ASN A 61 -5.91 22.78 -4.49
N GLY A 62 -5.83 21.46 -4.70
CA GLY A 62 -5.19 20.86 -5.87
C GLY A 62 -3.66 20.92 -5.85
N LYS A 63 -3.04 21.11 -4.68
CA LYS A 63 -1.57 21.06 -4.54
C LYS A 63 -1.09 19.66 -4.14
N PRO A 64 0.01 19.16 -4.73
CA PRO A 64 0.58 17.87 -4.35
C PRO A 64 1.11 17.89 -2.92
N ASN A 65 0.70 16.90 -2.13
CA ASN A 65 1.30 16.60 -0.84
C ASN A 65 2.48 15.64 -1.02
N LEU A 66 3.69 16.19 -1.11
CA LEU A 66 4.93 15.43 -1.33
C LEU A 66 5.44 14.67 -0.11
N SER A 67 4.76 14.75 1.04
CA SER A 67 5.12 13.93 2.22
C SER A 67 4.74 12.46 2.06
N HIS A 68 3.87 12.13 1.11
CA HIS A 68 3.43 10.77 0.82
C HIS A 68 3.47 10.51 -0.68
N ILE A 69 4.11 9.43 -1.08
CA ILE A 69 4.22 9.02 -2.48
C ILE A 69 3.80 7.56 -2.60
N VAL A 70 2.94 7.29 -3.58
CA VAL A 70 2.61 5.91 -3.96
C VAL A 70 3.35 5.60 -5.26
N VAL A 71 4.08 4.49 -5.30
CA VAL A 71 4.68 3.96 -6.51
C VAL A 71 3.87 2.77 -7.00
N ALA A 72 3.17 2.96 -8.11
CA ALA A 72 2.37 1.93 -8.76
C ALA A 72 3.19 1.26 -9.87
N TYR A 73 3.10 -0.06 -9.98
CA TYR A 73 3.74 -0.85 -11.03
C TYR A 73 2.68 -1.60 -11.85
N ALA A 74 2.76 -1.49 -13.18
CA ALA A 74 1.90 -2.29 -14.04
C ALA A 74 2.40 -3.73 -14.09
N GLY A 75 1.47 -4.66 -14.23
CA GLY A 75 1.80 -6.01 -14.68
C GLY A 75 1.83 -6.08 -16.20
N THR A 76 2.00 -7.29 -16.73
CA THR A 76 1.80 -7.52 -18.15
C THR A 76 0.32 -7.31 -18.49
N ASN A 77 0.05 -6.57 -19.56
CA ASN A 77 -1.30 -6.22 -19.97
C ASN A 77 -2.25 -7.43 -19.99
N SER A 78 -3.43 -7.29 -19.37
CA SER A 78 -4.38 -8.39 -19.15
C SER A 78 -4.96 -9.04 -20.42
N SER A 79 -4.83 -8.38 -21.57
CA SER A 79 -5.21 -8.94 -22.89
C SER A 79 -4.24 -10.03 -23.38
N ASP A 80 -3.03 -10.11 -22.81
CA ASP A 80 -1.94 -10.99 -23.25
C ASP A 80 -1.64 -12.08 -22.19
N LEU A 81 -2.64 -12.91 -21.89
CA LEU A 81 -2.57 -13.93 -20.83
C LEU A 81 -1.45 -14.95 -20.97
N LYS A 82 -1.10 -15.29 -22.21
CA LYS A 82 0.02 -16.21 -22.49
C LYS A 82 1.35 -15.58 -22.07
N ASP A 83 1.49 -14.27 -22.24
CA ASP A 83 2.69 -13.55 -21.87
C ASP A 83 2.77 -13.42 -20.35
N ILE A 84 1.64 -13.13 -19.67
CA ILE A 84 1.55 -13.14 -18.19
C ILE A 84 2.06 -14.47 -17.59
N GLN A 85 1.57 -15.61 -18.09
CA GLN A 85 2.01 -16.91 -17.57
C GLN A 85 3.50 -17.17 -17.83
N THR A 86 4.02 -16.70 -18.96
CA THR A 86 5.44 -16.83 -19.34
C THR A 86 6.34 -15.94 -18.49
N ASP A 87 5.92 -14.70 -18.24
CA ASP A 87 6.65 -13.76 -17.39
C ASP A 87 6.71 -14.27 -15.93
N ILE A 88 5.63 -14.88 -15.46
CA ILE A 88 5.58 -15.52 -14.14
C ILE A 88 6.51 -16.73 -14.04
N GLN A 89 6.69 -17.52 -15.11
CA GLN A 89 7.66 -18.61 -15.10
C GLN A 89 9.08 -18.10 -14.82
N SER A 90 9.41 -16.87 -15.23
CA SER A 90 10.71 -16.27 -14.92
C SER A 90 10.91 -16.00 -13.41
N ILE A 91 9.84 -15.66 -12.68
CA ILE A 91 9.82 -15.60 -11.21
C ILE A 91 10.08 -17.00 -10.64
N GLY A 92 9.38 -18.02 -11.16
CA GLY A 92 9.55 -19.41 -10.73
C GLY A 92 10.95 -19.99 -10.95
N LEU A 93 11.69 -19.46 -11.93
CA LEU A 93 13.08 -19.81 -12.18
C LEU A 93 14.08 -19.00 -11.33
N GLY A 94 13.61 -18.02 -10.55
CA GLY A 94 14.44 -17.21 -9.64
C GLY A 94 15.49 -16.34 -10.35
N SER A 95 15.24 -15.95 -11.61
CA SER A 95 16.24 -15.23 -12.40
C SER A 95 16.02 -13.71 -12.39
N ASN A 96 16.96 -12.97 -11.78
CA ASN A 96 16.96 -11.50 -11.78
C ASN A 96 17.35 -10.88 -13.14
N LYS A 97 17.70 -11.72 -14.13
CA LYS A 97 18.13 -11.30 -15.46
C LYS A 97 17.35 -12.07 -16.52
N LEU A 98 16.85 -11.37 -17.52
CA LEU A 98 16.19 -12.00 -18.67
C LEU A 98 17.26 -12.30 -19.73
N ARG A 99 17.29 -13.54 -20.22
CA ARG A 99 18.10 -13.92 -21.38
C ARG A 99 17.20 -13.87 -22.61
N LYS A 100 17.36 -12.85 -23.45
CA LYS A 100 16.63 -12.76 -24.72
C LYS A 100 17.54 -13.28 -25.84
N GLU A 101 17.06 -14.29 -26.56
CA GLU A 101 17.75 -14.81 -27.74
C GLU A 101 17.35 -13.98 -28.94
N GLY A 102 18.34 -13.39 -29.62
CA GLY A 102 18.14 -12.62 -30.85
C GLY A 102 19.10 -13.08 -31.95
N TYR A 103 18.73 -12.82 -33.20
CA TYR A 103 19.56 -13.05 -34.37
C TYR A 103 20.10 -11.70 -34.84
N VAL A 104 21.43 -11.52 -34.80
CA VAL A 104 22.09 -10.33 -35.34
C VAL A 104 22.73 -10.66 -36.70
N PRO A 105 22.57 -9.80 -37.73
CA PRO A 105 23.25 -9.99 -39.00
C PRO A 105 24.77 -9.85 -38.82
N VAL A 106 25.52 -10.75 -39.47
CA VAL A 106 26.99 -10.79 -39.43
C VAL A 106 27.53 -9.93 -40.57
N PHE A 107 28.41 -8.96 -40.28
CA PHE A 107 28.90 -7.98 -41.27
C PHE A 107 30.40 -8.06 -41.54
N SER A 108 31.13 -9.02 -40.95
CA SER A 108 32.57 -9.15 -41.12
C SER A 108 32.99 -10.54 -41.61
N LYS A 109 34.04 -10.59 -42.45
CA LYS A 109 34.60 -11.83 -43.01
C LYS A 109 35.27 -12.72 -41.96
N GLU A 110 35.73 -12.16 -40.83
CA GLU A 110 36.41 -12.90 -39.75
C GLU A 110 35.45 -13.71 -38.87
N GLU A 111 34.16 -13.34 -38.82
CA GLU A 111 33.12 -14.08 -38.07
C GLU A 111 32.51 -15.27 -38.84
N LEU A 112 32.91 -15.46 -40.11
CA LEU A 112 32.38 -16.47 -41.04
C LEU A 112 33.09 -17.82 -40.98
N GLU A 113 34.20 -17.95 -40.24
CA GLU A 113 35.05 -19.16 -40.26
C GLU A 113 34.65 -20.25 -39.25
N THR A 114 33.59 -20.07 -38.47
CA THR A 114 33.09 -21.14 -37.58
C THR A 114 31.87 -21.85 -38.18
N ASP A 115 32.05 -23.13 -38.48
CA ASP A 115 31.06 -24.07 -39.03
C ASP A 115 29.72 -24.03 -38.28
N ARG A 116 28.70 -23.32 -38.83
CA ARG A 116 27.34 -23.24 -38.25
C ARG A 116 26.26 -23.17 -39.34
N PRO A 117 25.05 -23.74 -39.13
CA PRO A 117 24.10 -24.07 -40.21
C PRO A 117 23.35 -22.88 -40.84
N ASN A 118 23.38 -21.69 -40.23
CA ASN A 118 22.56 -20.54 -40.66
C ASN A 118 23.47 -19.32 -40.94
N GLY A 119 24.22 -19.38 -42.05
CA GLY A 119 25.37 -18.52 -42.39
C GLY A 119 25.13 -17.03 -42.67
N TRP A 120 24.11 -16.39 -42.08
CA TRP A 120 23.91 -14.92 -42.15
C TRP A 120 23.53 -14.27 -40.82
N PHE A 121 23.23 -15.05 -39.78
CA PHE A 121 22.79 -14.53 -38.49
C PHE A 121 23.42 -15.28 -37.31
N MET A 122 24.02 -14.57 -36.36
CA MET A 122 24.50 -15.16 -35.11
C MET A 122 23.42 -15.09 -34.03
N LYS A 123 23.22 -16.23 -33.35
CA LYS A 123 22.42 -16.31 -32.13
C LYS A 123 23.18 -15.61 -31.01
N LYS A 124 22.70 -14.44 -30.58
CA LYS A 124 23.27 -13.65 -29.49
C LYS A 124 22.32 -13.67 -28.31
N THR A 125 22.82 -14.12 -27.16
CA THR A 125 22.09 -14.00 -25.89
C THR A 125 22.40 -12.62 -25.31
N VAL A 126 21.42 -11.72 -25.36
CA VAL A 126 21.52 -10.43 -24.67
C VAL A 126 20.93 -10.62 -23.27
N THR A 127 21.70 -10.21 -22.28
CA THR A 127 21.23 -10.18 -20.89
C THR A 127 20.58 -8.82 -20.67
N ILE A 128 19.29 -8.81 -20.36
CA ILE A 128 18.51 -7.60 -20.08
C ILE A 128 18.15 -7.64 -18.59
N ASP A 129 18.23 -6.47 -17.94
CA ASP A 129 17.78 -6.35 -16.55
C ASP A 129 16.31 -6.74 -16.45
N SER A 130 15.97 -7.58 -15.46
CA SER A 130 14.58 -7.95 -15.23
C SER A 130 13.75 -6.74 -14.83
N GLN A 131 12.42 -6.86 -14.98
CA GLN A 131 11.50 -5.82 -14.55
C GLN A 131 11.66 -5.50 -13.04
N PHE A 132 12.05 -6.49 -12.22
CA PHE A 132 12.33 -6.32 -10.78
C PHE A 132 13.52 -5.39 -10.51
N GLU A 133 14.61 -5.51 -11.26
CA GLU A 133 15.79 -4.66 -11.10
C GLU A 133 15.51 -3.22 -11.56
N THR A 134 14.79 -3.05 -12.67
CA THR A 134 14.39 -1.71 -13.14
C THR A 134 13.34 -1.08 -12.24
N ALA A 135 12.39 -1.85 -11.68
CA ALA A 135 11.41 -1.37 -10.69
C ALA A 135 12.13 -0.89 -9.42
N LEU A 136 13.10 -1.67 -8.94
CA LEU A 136 13.93 -1.28 -7.80
C LEU A 136 14.76 -0.01 -8.09
N THR A 137 15.25 0.16 -9.32
CA THR A 137 15.98 1.35 -9.74
C THR A 137 15.07 2.57 -9.77
N PHE A 138 13.88 2.45 -10.36
CA PHE A 138 12.87 3.52 -10.35
C PHE A 138 12.54 3.96 -8.92
N ALA A 139 12.29 3.01 -8.01
CA ALA A 139 12.06 3.32 -6.60
C ALA A 139 13.22 4.05 -5.91
N LYS A 140 14.47 3.77 -6.29
CA LYS A 140 15.66 4.49 -5.79
C LYS A 140 15.71 5.92 -6.27
N GLU A 141 15.35 6.16 -7.52
CA GLU A 141 15.26 7.51 -8.08
C GLU A 141 14.17 8.33 -7.38
N ILE A 142 12.98 7.74 -7.17
CA ILE A 142 11.90 8.41 -6.42
C ILE A 142 12.34 8.77 -5.00
N GLU A 143 12.97 7.84 -4.28
CA GLU A 143 13.48 8.13 -2.94
C GLU A 143 14.54 9.24 -2.95
N SER A 144 15.41 9.27 -3.95
CA SER A 144 16.41 10.33 -4.10
C SER A 144 15.80 11.70 -4.39
N HIS A 145 14.72 11.76 -5.19
CA HIS A 145 14.01 13.01 -5.48
C HIS A 145 13.15 13.48 -4.31
N TYR A 146 12.69 12.56 -3.47
CA TYR A 146 11.78 12.82 -2.35
C TYR A 146 12.27 12.17 -1.05
N PRO A 147 13.43 12.59 -0.51
CA PRO A 147 14.08 11.92 0.62
C PRO A 147 13.26 11.94 1.91
N ASN A 148 12.37 12.92 2.07
CA ASN A 148 11.50 13.06 3.25
C ASN A 148 10.11 12.45 3.04
N ALA A 149 9.84 11.86 1.87
CA ALA A 149 8.55 11.28 1.57
C ALA A 149 8.42 9.88 2.18
N LYS A 150 7.25 9.61 2.73
CA LYS A 150 6.82 8.25 2.98
C LYS A 150 6.41 7.60 1.67
N ILE A 151 7.12 6.55 1.28
CA ILE A 151 6.86 5.83 0.04
C ILE A 151 6.11 4.54 0.34
N THR A 152 5.02 4.31 -0.38
CA THR A 152 4.29 3.03 -0.40
C THR A 152 4.22 2.49 -1.82
N THR A 153 3.94 1.19 -1.97
CA THR A 153 3.86 0.53 -3.27
C THR A 153 2.52 -0.12 -3.49
N THR A 154 2.14 -0.25 -4.76
CA THR A 154 0.97 -0.99 -5.19
C THR A 154 1.18 -1.55 -6.59
N GLY A 155 0.42 -2.58 -6.92
CA GLY A 155 0.33 -3.08 -8.28
C GLY A 155 -0.81 -4.07 -8.44
N HIS A 156 -0.89 -4.58 -9.67
CA HIS A 156 -1.82 -5.63 -10.04
C HIS A 156 -1.11 -6.68 -10.87
N SER A 157 -1.44 -7.97 -10.67
CA SER A 157 -0.84 -9.08 -11.40
C SER A 157 0.69 -9.11 -11.18
N LEU A 158 1.49 -9.27 -12.23
CA LEU A 158 2.96 -9.14 -12.15
C LEU A 158 3.41 -7.83 -11.50
N GLY A 159 2.67 -6.73 -11.70
CA GLY A 159 2.98 -5.43 -11.10
C GLY A 159 2.93 -5.47 -9.58
N GLU A 160 2.03 -6.27 -9.00
CA GLU A 160 2.00 -6.47 -7.54
C GLU A 160 3.19 -7.28 -7.04
N SER A 161 3.67 -8.27 -7.81
CA SER A 161 4.94 -8.95 -7.50
C SER A 161 6.12 -7.98 -7.52
N LEU A 162 6.18 -7.05 -8.48
CA LEU A 162 7.19 -5.99 -8.53
C LEU A 162 7.09 -5.08 -7.29
N ALA A 163 5.88 -4.67 -6.94
CA ALA A 163 5.59 -3.81 -5.78
C ALA A 163 6.05 -4.46 -4.46
N LEU A 164 5.70 -5.74 -4.23
CA LEU A 164 6.13 -6.51 -3.06
C LEU A 164 7.66 -6.64 -2.98
N TYR A 165 8.32 -6.95 -4.10
CA TYR A 165 9.77 -7.05 -4.17
C TYR A 165 10.44 -5.71 -3.82
N VAL A 166 9.96 -4.60 -4.41
CA VAL A 166 10.48 -3.27 -4.11
C VAL A 166 10.24 -2.90 -2.64
N ALA A 167 9.03 -3.16 -2.12
CA ALA A 167 8.68 -2.89 -0.74
C ALA A 167 9.62 -3.59 0.23
N LEU A 168 9.94 -4.86 -0.03
CA LEU A 168 10.90 -5.62 0.76
C LEU A 168 12.31 -5.02 0.64
N LYS A 169 12.81 -4.75 -0.57
CA LYS A 169 14.20 -4.28 -0.74
C LYS A 169 14.43 -2.88 -0.21
N ARG A 170 13.38 -2.05 -0.10
CA ARG A 170 13.46 -0.65 0.32
C ARG A 170 12.84 -0.34 1.69
N GLY A 171 12.14 -1.30 2.28
CA GLY A 171 11.42 -1.08 3.53
C GLY A 171 10.23 -0.14 3.37
N TYR A 172 9.47 -0.31 2.29
CA TYR A 172 8.18 0.36 2.09
C TYR A 172 7.04 -0.53 2.58
N SER A 173 5.89 0.07 2.89
CA SER A 173 4.64 -0.68 3.04
C SER A 173 3.98 -0.89 1.67
N ASN A 174 3.34 -2.05 1.50
CA ASN A 174 2.68 -2.43 0.27
C ASN A 174 1.19 -2.75 0.52
N LEU A 175 0.36 -2.36 -0.45
CA LEU A 175 -0.96 -2.93 -0.65
C LEU A 175 -1.25 -3.02 -2.14
N GLY A 176 -1.52 -4.21 -2.65
CA GLY A 176 -2.07 -4.36 -3.99
C GLY A 176 -2.79 -5.68 -4.20
N PHE A 177 -2.88 -6.12 -5.45
CA PHE A 177 -3.95 -7.02 -5.88
C PHE A 177 -3.46 -8.14 -6.80
N ASN A 178 -3.87 -9.36 -6.48
CA ASN A 178 -3.71 -10.55 -7.32
C ASN A 178 -2.26 -10.79 -7.78
N GLY A 179 -1.28 -10.43 -6.95
CA GLY A 179 0.13 -10.66 -7.23
C GLY A 179 0.57 -12.09 -7.00
N PRO A 180 1.24 -12.76 -7.97
CA PRO A 180 1.97 -14.00 -7.72
C PRO A 180 3.02 -13.84 -6.61
N ASP A 181 3.23 -14.90 -5.83
CA ASP A 181 4.23 -14.92 -4.77
C ASP A 181 5.67 -14.86 -5.31
N THR A 182 6.53 -14.06 -4.67
CA THR A 182 7.89 -13.74 -5.12
C THR A 182 9.00 -14.56 -4.47
N HIS A 183 8.70 -15.56 -3.63
CA HIS A 183 9.69 -16.29 -2.81
C HIS A 183 10.95 -16.75 -3.57
N ASN A 184 10.82 -17.19 -4.83
CA ASN A 184 11.95 -17.67 -5.64
C ASN A 184 12.99 -16.58 -5.97
N LEU A 185 12.67 -15.30 -5.78
CA LEU A 185 13.58 -14.17 -5.96
C LEU A 185 14.23 -13.70 -4.64
N LEU A 186 13.89 -14.35 -3.52
CA LEU A 186 14.20 -13.87 -2.18
C LEU A 186 15.14 -14.82 -1.45
N SER A 187 15.93 -14.27 -0.52
CA SER A 187 16.69 -15.10 0.41
C SER A 187 15.78 -15.74 1.46
N LYS A 188 16.26 -16.76 2.17
CA LYS A 188 15.50 -17.40 3.25
C LYS A 188 15.17 -16.42 4.38
N GLU A 189 16.10 -15.53 4.70
CA GLU A 189 15.93 -14.49 5.73
C GLU A 189 14.87 -13.48 5.32
N GLU A 190 14.81 -13.13 4.03
CA GLU A 190 13.80 -12.24 3.46
C GLU A 190 12.41 -12.86 3.48
N ILE A 191 12.27 -14.13 3.09
CA ILE A 191 11.00 -14.88 3.18
C ILE A 191 10.53 -14.93 4.64
N GLU A 192 11.43 -15.28 5.56
CA GLU A 192 11.10 -15.34 6.99
C GLU A 192 10.70 -13.98 7.56
N TYR A 193 11.32 -12.90 7.08
CA TYR A 193 10.92 -11.54 7.43
C TYR A 193 9.50 -11.24 6.96
N MET A 194 9.18 -11.49 5.69
CA MET A 194 7.83 -11.26 5.14
C MET A 194 6.76 -12.05 5.90
N ARG A 195 7.04 -13.32 6.25
CA ARG A 195 6.13 -14.17 7.04
C ARG A 195 5.81 -13.63 8.43
N LYS A 196 6.77 -12.95 9.05
CA LYS A 196 6.62 -12.33 10.38
C LYS A 196 5.93 -10.97 10.32
N HIS A 197 5.92 -10.35 9.15
CA HIS A 197 5.41 -9.01 8.93
C HIS A 197 4.39 -8.93 7.79
N PRO A 198 3.38 -9.82 7.74
CA PRO A 198 2.39 -9.83 6.66
C PRO A 198 1.60 -8.52 6.56
N GLU A 199 1.48 -7.76 7.67
CA GLU A 199 0.89 -6.42 7.70
C GLU A 199 1.56 -5.45 6.73
N GLN A 200 2.89 -5.56 6.55
CA GLN A 200 3.67 -4.69 5.66
C GLN A 200 3.46 -5.04 4.19
N PHE A 201 3.16 -6.32 3.89
CA PHE A 201 3.20 -6.89 2.56
C PHE A 201 1.82 -7.40 2.13
N ARG A 202 0.80 -6.54 2.24
CA ARG A 202 -0.59 -6.95 1.97
C ARG A 202 -0.80 -7.15 0.48
N ASN A 203 -1.30 -8.32 0.10
CA ASN A 203 -1.64 -8.66 -1.28
C ASN A 203 -3.04 -9.31 -1.29
N TYR A 204 -4.05 -8.55 -1.69
CA TYR A 204 -5.42 -9.06 -1.79
C TYR A 204 -5.52 -10.01 -2.98
N ARG A 205 -5.84 -11.28 -2.70
CA ARG A 205 -5.93 -12.33 -3.71
C ARG A 205 -7.30 -12.96 -3.77
N HIS A 206 -7.85 -13.04 -4.97
CA HIS A 206 -9.06 -13.79 -5.17
C HIS A 206 -8.76 -15.30 -5.04
N ARG A 207 -9.55 -16.03 -4.24
CA ARG A 207 -9.35 -17.46 -3.91
C ARG A 207 -9.17 -18.35 -5.14
N TYR A 208 -9.90 -18.04 -6.21
CA TYR A 208 -9.94 -18.81 -7.46
C TYR A 208 -9.19 -18.17 -8.64
N ASP A 209 -8.46 -17.08 -8.40
CA ASP A 209 -7.61 -16.49 -9.43
C ASP A 209 -6.47 -17.46 -9.79
N LEU A 210 -6.39 -17.87 -11.05
CA LEU A 210 -5.33 -18.78 -11.48
C LEU A 210 -3.94 -18.11 -11.45
N ILE A 211 -3.87 -16.84 -11.85
CA ILE A 211 -2.62 -16.12 -12.08
C ILE A 211 -2.00 -15.72 -10.75
N GLY A 212 -2.74 -15.01 -9.90
CA GLY A 212 -2.25 -14.65 -8.58
C GLY A 212 -1.85 -15.87 -7.75
N ASN A 213 -2.52 -17.01 -7.94
CA ASN A 213 -2.28 -18.23 -7.15
C ASN A 213 -1.26 -19.22 -7.71
N ILE A 214 -0.70 -18.98 -8.89
CA ILE A 214 0.17 -19.93 -9.59
C ILE A 214 1.47 -20.29 -8.85
N MET A 215 1.99 -19.37 -8.03
CA MET A 215 3.24 -19.54 -7.26
C MET A 215 2.99 -19.95 -5.80
N GLY A 216 1.74 -20.25 -5.42
CA GLY A 216 1.39 -20.48 -4.02
C GLY A 216 1.44 -19.20 -3.18
N ASP A 217 1.76 -19.37 -1.90
CA ASP A 217 1.84 -18.29 -0.89
C ASP A 217 2.88 -18.69 0.16
N GLU A 218 4.14 -18.75 -0.27
CA GLU A 218 5.27 -19.11 0.58
C GLU A 218 5.67 -17.93 1.49
N THR A 219 5.54 -16.69 1.01
CA THR A 219 5.83 -15.46 1.76
C THR A 219 4.76 -15.10 2.79
N LYS A 220 3.56 -15.71 2.73
CA LYS A 220 2.41 -15.45 3.62
C LYS A 220 1.87 -14.01 3.52
N THR A 221 1.93 -13.46 2.32
CA THR A 221 1.47 -12.11 1.99
C THR A 221 0.03 -12.07 1.49
N ALA A 222 -0.47 -13.22 1.04
CA ALA A 222 -1.80 -13.32 0.46
C ALA A 222 -2.92 -13.17 1.51
N ILE A 223 -3.84 -12.24 1.25
CA ILE A 223 -5.09 -12.08 2.00
C ILE A 223 -6.24 -12.51 1.09
N TYR A 224 -7.03 -13.49 1.54
CA TYR A 224 -8.15 -14.05 0.77
C TYR A 224 -9.50 -13.63 1.37
N PRO A 225 -9.98 -12.41 1.09
CA PRO A 225 -11.30 -12.00 1.55
C PRO A 225 -12.39 -12.78 0.81
N LYS A 226 -13.50 -13.01 1.49
CA LYS A 226 -14.64 -13.77 0.96
C LYS A 226 -15.48 -12.87 0.05
N ILE A 227 -15.01 -12.64 -1.17
CA ILE A 227 -15.65 -11.79 -2.19
C ILE A 227 -16.44 -12.60 -3.25
N TYR A 228 -16.75 -13.87 -3.00
CA TYR A 228 -17.39 -14.81 -3.95
C TYR A 228 -18.43 -15.73 -3.28
N GLN A 229 -19.53 -16.02 -3.99
CA GLN A 229 -20.74 -16.64 -3.41
C GLN A 229 -20.65 -18.17 -3.21
N GLY A 230 -19.62 -18.85 -3.74
CA GLY A 230 -19.56 -20.31 -3.70
C GLY A 230 -18.36 -20.93 -4.42
N LYS A 231 -18.54 -22.16 -4.92
CA LYS A 231 -17.49 -22.94 -5.60
C LYS A 231 -17.05 -22.28 -6.91
N ASP A 232 -15.78 -22.48 -7.26
CA ASP A 232 -15.15 -22.08 -8.53
C ASP A 232 -16.06 -22.38 -9.73
N GLU A 233 -16.40 -21.37 -10.53
CA GLU A 233 -17.09 -21.55 -11.79
C GLU A 233 -16.07 -21.79 -12.90
N LEU A 234 -16.07 -23.01 -13.45
CA LEU A 234 -15.16 -23.42 -14.52
C LEU A 234 -15.37 -22.54 -15.76
N GLY A 235 -14.47 -21.56 -15.96
CA GLY A 235 -14.53 -20.59 -17.05
C GLY A 235 -14.32 -19.13 -16.62
N LYS A 236 -14.51 -18.80 -15.33
CA LYS A 236 -14.35 -17.44 -14.79
C LYS A 236 -13.01 -17.15 -14.12
N LYS A 237 -12.06 -18.09 -14.18
CA LYS A 237 -10.74 -17.97 -13.52
C LYS A 237 -9.97 -16.71 -13.89
N LEU A 238 -10.18 -16.21 -15.11
CA LEU A 238 -9.56 -14.98 -15.56
C LEU A 238 -10.32 -13.72 -15.12
N GLU A 239 -11.63 -13.80 -15.00
CA GLU A 239 -12.45 -12.71 -14.47
C GLU A 239 -12.08 -12.43 -13.00
N TYR A 240 -11.80 -13.48 -12.24
CA TYR A 240 -11.32 -13.40 -10.86
C TYR A 240 -9.97 -12.69 -10.69
N HIS A 241 -9.18 -12.61 -11.77
CA HIS A 241 -7.92 -11.88 -11.75
C HIS A 241 -8.13 -10.36 -11.82
N GLN A 242 -9.27 -9.88 -12.34
CA GLN A 242 -9.46 -8.45 -12.62
C GLN A 242 -9.61 -7.60 -11.36
N LEU A 243 -9.16 -6.34 -11.43
CA LEU A 243 -9.35 -5.35 -10.35
C LEU A 243 -10.83 -5.00 -10.10
N SER A 244 -11.72 -5.24 -11.06
CA SER A 244 -13.16 -4.99 -10.92
C SER A 244 -13.87 -5.93 -9.94
N GLN A 245 -13.20 -6.98 -9.47
CA GLN A 245 -13.76 -7.92 -8.49
C GLN A 245 -13.82 -7.33 -7.08
N TRP A 246 -13.04 -6.29 -6.80
CA TRP A 246 -12.90 -5.68 -5.48
C TRP A 246 -13.99 -4.64 -5.25
N LYS A 247 -14.60 -4.65 -4.06
CA LYS A 247 -15.65 -3.73 -3.67
C LYS A 247 -15.19 -2.89 -2.49
N PHE A 248 -15.53 -1.61 -2.53
CA PHE A 248 -15.13 -0.64 -1.51
C PHE A 248 -16.35 0.06 -0.93
N ASN A 249 -16.31 0.39 0.36
CA ASN A 249 -17.32 1.25 0.97
C ASN A 249 -17.05 2.73 0.65
N GLU A 250 -17.89 3.64 1.16
CA GLU A 250 -17.77 5.09 0.93
C GLU A 250 -16.45 5.70 1.46
N LYS A 251 -15.79 5.02 2.41
CA LYS A 251 -14.48 5.42 2.95
C LYS A 251 -13.31 4.87 2.12
N GLY A 252 -13.57 4.13 1.03
CA GLY A 252 -12.54 3.49 0.21
C GLY A 252 -11.93 2.22 0.83
N GLN A 253 -12.57 1.66 1.85
CA GLN A 253 -12.12 0.44 2.54
C GLN A 253 -12.65 -0.80 1.81
N LEU A 254 -11.81 -1.84 1.67
CA LEU A 254 -12.25 -3.10 1.06
C LEU A 254 -13.33 -3.77 1.92
N VAL A 255 -14.40 -4.24 1.27
CA VAL A 255 -15.48 -5.01 1.92
C VAL A 255 -15.63 -6.39 1.31
N ASP A 256 -16.03 -7.37 2.13
CA ASP A 256 -16.39 -8.70 1.66
C ASP A 256 -17.80 -8.75 1.06
N LEU A 257 -18.25 -9.95 0.66
CA LEU A 257 -19.61 -10.13 0.12
C LEU A 257 -20.73 -9.80 1.10
N ASP A 258 -20.46 -9.96 2.39
CA ASP A 258 -21.43 -9.74 3.45
C ASP A 258 -21.42 -8.24 3.87
N GLY A 259 -20.60 -7.42 3.23
CA GLY A 259 -20.44 -5.99 3.49
C GLY A 259 -19.53 -5.68 4.68
N GLN A 260 -18.83 -6.69 5.23
CA GLN A 260 -17.91 -6.50 6.34
C GLN A 260 -16.61 -5.87 5.84
N VAL A 261 -16.12 -4.89 6.59
CA VAL A 261 -14.85 -4.22 6.30
C VAL A 261 -13.69 -5.17 6.55
N ILE A 262 -12.86 -5.36 5.52
CA ILE A 262 -11.64 -6.19 5.58
C ILE A 262 -10.43 -5.37 5.99
N SER A 263 -10.38 -4.10 5.59
CA SER A 263 -9.24 -3.22 5.82
C SER A 263 -9.28 -2.58 7.21
N ASP A 264 -8.24 -2.75 8.00
CA ASP A 264 -8.08 -2.11 9.30
C ASP A 264 -7.06 -0.96 9.20
N GLU A 265 -7.50 0.27 9.51
CA GLU A 265 -6.65 1.46 9.48
C GLU A 265 -5.52 1.39 10.52
N ARG A 266 -5.77 0.73 11.65
CA ARG A 266 -4.75 0.47 12.68
C ARG A 266 -3.69 -0.50 12.16
N VAL A 267 -4.11 -1.52 11.41
CA VAL A 267 -3.17 -2.42 10.71
C VAL A 267 -2.35 -1.65 9.68
N THR A 268 -2.94 -0.68 8.98
CA THR A 268 -2.20 0.18 8.04
C THR A 268 -1.16 1.04 8.77
N ALA A 269 -1.53 1.70 9.88
CA ALA A 269 -0.58 2.47 10.69
C ALA A 269 0.55 1.60 11.27
N TYR A 270 0.20 0.38 11.71
CA TYR A 270 1.17 -0.58 12.23
C TYR A 270 2.12 -1.08 11.12
N ALA A 271 1.60 -1.43 9.95
CA ALA A 271 2.37 -1.85 8.78
C ALA A 271 3.42 -0.81 8.35
N GLU A 272 3.02 0.46 8.35
CA GLU A 272 3.90 1.56 8.05
C GLU A 272 5.03 1.73 9.08
N THR A 273 4.75 1.47 10.36
CA THR A 273 5.73 1.52 11.45
C THR A 273 6.73 0.37 11.32
N VAL A 274 6.24 -0.82 11.03
CA VAL A 274 7.05 -2.01 10.78
C VAL A 274 7.99 -1.79 9.59
N ALA A 275 7.47 -1.22 8.49
CA ALA A 275 8.26 -0.85 7.32
C ALA A 275 9.37 0.17 7.67
N GLY A 276 9.03 1.23 8.41
CA GLY A 276 10.00 2.21 8.89
C GLY A 276 11.09 1.59 9.77
N MET A 277 10.70 0.68 10.67
CA MET A 277 11.66 -0.03 11.54
C MET A 277 12.55 -0.98 10.75
N TYR A 278 12.06 -1.59 9.68
CA TYR A 278 12.88 -2.40 8.79
C TYR A 278 13.88 -1.57 8.02
N ARG A 279 13.44 -0.43 7.46
CA ARG A 279 14.30 0.54 6.78
C ARG A 279 15.40 1.05 7.72
N TYR A 280 15.05 1.39 8.96
CA TYR A 280 16.01 1.68 10.04
C TYR A 280 17.03 0.56 10.24
N ARG A 281 16.60 -0.71 10.29
CA ARG A 281 17.53 -1.85 10.45
C ARG A 281 18.46 -2.04 9.26
N LEU A 282 17.98 -1.84 8.03
CA LEU A 282 18.81 -1.87 6.82
C LEU A 282 19.86 -0.76 6.87
N PHE A 283 19.45 0.46 7.21
CA PHE A 283 20.35 1.60 7.33
C PHE A 283 21.39 1.41 8.44
N LYS A 284 20.96 0.97 9.62
CA LYS A 284 21.84 0.63 10.75
C LYS A 284 22.92 -0.38 10.35
N LYS A 285 22.55 -1.43 9.60
CA LYS A 285 23.51 -2.42 9.08
C LYS A 285 24.51 -1.77 8.11
N ARG A 286 24.07 -0.85 7.26
CA ARG A 286 24.95 -0.12 6.32
C ARG A 286 25.97 0.76 7.06
N LEU A 287 25.53 1.49 8.08
CA LEU A 287 26.42 2.35 8.89
C LEU A 287 27.44 1.57 9.73
N SER A 288 27.22 0.28 10.00
CA SER A 288 28.08 -0.50 10.90
C SER A 288 29.49 -0.82 10.37
N SER A 289 29.87 -0.40 9.16
CA SER A 289 31.19 -0.68 8.58
C SER A 289 32.31 0.03 9.33
N GLY A 290 32.83 -0.61 10.37
CA GLY A 290 33.88 -0.06 11.25
C GLY A 290 33.42 0.27 12.69
N GLY A 291 32.14 0.02 13.02
CA GLY A 291 31.53 0.43 14.29
C GLY A 291 30.90 1.84 14.22
N TYR A 292 30.07 2.19 15.21
CA TYR A 292 29.38 3.49 15.22
C TYR A 292 30.15 4.56 16.01
N SER A 293 30.37 5.70 15.40
CA SER A 293 30.75 6.96 16.04
C SER A 293 29.70 7.44 17.05
N GLY A 294 30.06 8.43 17.87
CA GLY A 294 29.11 9.05 18.81
C GLY A 294 27.91 9.67 18.10
N HIS A 295 28.13 10.36 16.98
CA HIS A 295 27.09 11.02 16.20
C HIS A 295 26.16 10.02 15.50
N GLU A 296 26.71 8.94 14.94
CA GLU A 296 25.89 7.86 14.35
C GLU A 296 25.00 7.18 15.40
N ARG A 297 25.48 6.99 16.63
CA ARG A 297 24.63 6.46 17.72
C ARG A 297 23.48 7.42 18.04
N ILE A 298 23.77 8.71 18.17
CA ILE A 298 22.75 9.73 18.42
C ILE A 298 21.72 9.76 17.27
N PHE A 299 22.18 9.67 16.02
CA PHE A 299 21.31 9.58 14.86
C PHE A 299 20.43 8.34 14.90
N LEU A 300 21.01 7.17 15.14
CA LEU A 300 20.28 5.91 15.18
C LEU A 300 19.24 5.88 16.30
N ASP A 301 19.55 6.43 17.48
CA ASP A 301 18.59 6.54 18.57
C ASP A 301 17.46 7.52 18.22
N SER A 302 17.80 8.66 17.59
CA SER A 302 16.82 9.66 17.14
C SER A 302 15.90 9.11 16.06
N ALA A 303 16.46 8.43 15.05
CA ALA A 303 15.74 7.82 13.95
C ALA A 303 14.79 6.72 14.44
N GLN A 304 15.25 5.86 15.36
CA GLN A 304 14.38 4.85 15.97
C GLN A 304 13.25 5.49 16.78
N GLY A 305 13.56 6.53 17.56
CA GLY A 305 12.56 7.28 18.34
C GLY A 305 11.48 7.90 17.46
N MET A 306 11.86 8.57 16.37
CA MET A 306 10.92 9.17 15.41
C MET A 306 10.02 8.12 14.75
N VAL A 307 10.58 7.00 14.27
CA VAL A 307 9.80 5.94 13.62
C VAL A 307 8.76 5.34 14.57
N ILE A 308 9.16 5.04 15.81
CA ILE A 308 8.24 4.46 16.80
C ILE A 308 7.22 5.49 17.28
N GLY A 309 7.64 6.74 17.52
CA GLY A 309 6.78 7.84 17.93
C GLY A 309 5.67 8.12 16.91
N ASP A 310 6.05 8.29 15.64
CA ASP A 310 5.09 8.47 14.52
C ASP A 310 4.11 7.30 14.41
N GLY A 311 4.61 6.08 14.61
CA GLY A 311 3.80 4.87 14.55
C GLY A 311 2.74 4.79 15.64
N LEU A 312 3.14 5.07 16.88
CA LEU A 312 2.26 5.06 18.05
C LEU A 312 1.19 6.16 17.94
N GLU A 313 1.59 7.37 17.54
CA GLU A 313 0.65 8.48 17.31
C GLU A 313 -0.40 8.08 16.26
N LYS A 314 0.02 7.57 15.10
CA LYS A 314 -0.90 7.17 14.02
C LYS A 314 -1.82 6.04 14.41
N ALA A 315 -1.31 5.02 15.10
CA ALA A 315 -2.14 3.89 15.54
C ALA A 315 -3.18 4.33 16.58
N ALA A 316 -2.80 5.17 17.54
CA ALA A 316 -3.72 5.70 18.54
C ALA A 316 -4.78 6.62 17.91
N GLN A 317 -4.38 7.47 16.96
CA GLN A 317 -5.30 8.31 16.19
C GLN A 317 -6.31 7.47 15.40
N ALA A 318 -5.85 6.44 14.68
CA ALA A 318 -6.73 5.53 13.93
C ALA A 318 -7.75 4.84 14.86
N GLY A 319 -7.31 4.37 16.04
CA GLY A 319 -8.21 3.79 17.04
C GLY A 319 -9.23 4.80 17.59
N SER A 320 -8.83 6.07 17.79
CA SER A 320 -9.75 7.13 18.20
C SER A 320 -10.80 7.44 17.13
N ASP A 321 -10.38 7.52 15.87
CA ASP A 321 -11.27 7.78 14.73
C ASP A 321 -12.26 6.64 14.50
N GLU A 322 -11.83 5.39 14.72
CA GLU A 322 -12.72 4.22 14.72
C GLU A 322 -13.79 4.32 15.82
N MET A 323 -13.40 4.64 17.05
CA MET A 323 -14.33 4.83 18.17
C MET A 323 -15.31 5.98 17.92
N LYS A 324 -14.86 7.06 17.28
CA LYS A 324 -15.72 8.15 16.82
C LYS A 324 -16.73 7.68 15.77
N GLY A 325 -16.29 6.79 14.87
CA GLY A 325 -17.15 6.12 13.90
C GLY A 325 -18.25 5.32 14.57
N TYR A 326 -17.90 4.42 15.51
CA TYR A 326 -18.88 3.62 16.26
C TYR A 326 -19.87 4.49 17.03
N ARG A 327 -19.38 5.55 17.68
CA ARG A 327 -20.26 6.52 18.34
C ARG A 327 -21.27 7.12 17.35
N THR A 328 -20.80 7.61 16.21
CA THR A 328 -21.65 8.26 15.20
C THR A 328 -22.72 7.30 14.70
N GLU A 329 -22.35 6.05 14.42
CA GLU A 329 -23.27 5.02 13.95
C GLU A 329 -24.30 4.61 15.01
N ALA A 330 -23.86 4.33 16.24
CA ALA A 330 -24.73 3.91 17.33
C ALA A 330 -25.76 4.99 17.67
N VAL A 331 -25.33 6.25 17.76
CA VAL A 331 -26.21 7.39 17.99
C VAL A 331 -27.17 7.61 16.83
N GLY A 332 -26.69 7.45 15.58
CA GLY A 332 -27.54 7.52 14.39
C GLY A 332 -28.66 6.47 14.40
N LYS A 333 -28.32 5.21 14.73
CA LYS A 333 -29.30 4.12 14.87
C LYS A 333 -30.28 4.36 16.02
N ALA A 334 -29.82 4.89 17.15
CA ALA A 334 -30.70 5.25 18.27
C ALA A 334 -31.71 6.34 17.89
N LYS A 335 -31.26 7.36 17.13
CA LYS A 335 -32.15 8.41 16.59
C LYS A 335 -33.19 7.87 15.62
N GLN A 336 -32.77 6.99 14.71
CA GLN A 336 -33.69 6.30 13.80
C GLN A 336 -34.72 5.46 14.55
N LEU A 337 -34.32 4.76 15.61
CA LEU A 337 -35.23 4.01 16.46
C LEU A 337 -36.25 4.92 17.14
N TRP A 338 -35.82 6.05 17.71
CA TRP A 338 -36.71 7.05 18.30
C TRP A 338 -37.72 7.59 17.27
N GLU A 339 -37.26 7.95 16.07
CA GLU A 339 -38.09 8.47 14.98
C GLU A 339 -39.09 7.43 14.46
N SER A 340 -38.83 6.14 14.64
CA SER A 340 -39.73 5.06 14.22
C SER A 340 -40.93 4.84 15.16
N ILE A 341 -40.95 5.46 16.34
CA ILE A 341 -42.04 5.33 17.30
C ILE A 341 -43.25 6.14 16.84
N ASP A 342 -44.35 5.44 16.55
CA ASP A 342 -45.60 6.09 16.15
C ASP A 342 -46.45 6.53 17.36
N PHE A 343 -46.22 7.75 17.81
CA PHE A 343 -47.02 8.40 18.85
C PHE A 343 -48.44 8.80 18.40
N SER A 344 -48.78 8.67 17.11
CA SER A 344 -50.07 9.09 16.56
C SER A 344 -51.14 7.99 16.54
N THR A 345 -50.75 6.74 16.82
CA THR A 345 -51.64 5.57 16.77
C THR A 345 -52.86 5.67 17.70
N PHE A 346 -52.80 6.46 18.78
CA PHE A 346 -53.82 6.51 19.83
C PHE A 346 -54.78 7.69 19.64
N GLN A 347 -55.91 7.46 18.94
CA GLN A 347 -56.86 8.50 18.55
C GLN A 347 -57.69 9.11 19.69
N HIS A 348 -57.68 8.51 20.89
CA HIS A 348 -58.46 8.97 22.04
C HIS A 348 -57.64 9.76 23.07
N LEU A 349 -56.33 9.88 22.85
CA LEU A 349 -55.40 10.59 23.74
C LEU A 349 -54.76 11.74 22.96
N SER A 350 -54.46 12.84 23.64
CA SER A 350 -53.61 13.89 23.10
C SER A 350 -52.18 13.37 22.90
N HIS A 351 -51.42 14.02 22.02
CA HIS A 351 -50.02 13.66 21.78
C HIS A 351 -49.19 13.64 23.08
N GLU A 352 -49.40 14.61 23.96
CA GLU A 352 -48.70 14.68 25.26
C GLU A 352 -49.09 13.54 26.20
N GLU A 353 -50.35 13.09 26.21
CA GLU A 353 -50.78 11.94 27.00
C GLU A 353 -50.16 10.64 26.50
N VAL A 354 -50.04 10.47 25.18
CA VAL A 354 -49.36 9.31 24.58
C VAL A 354 -47.87 9.33 24.92
N VAL A 355 -47.18 10.45 24.68
CA VAL A 355 -45.76 10.61 25.01
C VAL A 355 -45.54 10.39 26.52
N GLY A 356 -46.42 10.92 27.36
CA GLY A 356 -46.40 10.73 28.81
C GLY A 356 -46.58 9.27 29.23
N ALA A 357 -47.47 8.52 28.58
CA ALA A 357 -47.67 7.09 28.83
C ALA A 357 -46.44 6.25 28.45
N PHE A 358 -45.80 6.57 27.31
CA PHE A 358 -44.54 5.95 26.91
C PHE A 358 -43.42 6.27 27.91
N ALA A 359 -43.31 7.54 28.33
CA ALA A 359 -42.34 7.96 29.32
C ALA A 359 -42.54 7.26 30.67
N ALA A 360 -43.79 7.07 31.11
CA ALA A 360 -44.11 6.33 32.33
C ALA A 360 -43.72 4.84 32.25
N ALA A 361 -43.67 4.28 31.04
CA ALA A 361 -43.15 2.94 30.77
C ALA A 361 -41.62 2.91 30.55
N GLY A 362 -40.93 4.05 30.70
CA GLY A 362 -39.47 4.17 30.53
C GLY A 362 -39.02 4.47 29.10
N VAL A 363 -39.93 4.69 28.16
CA VAL A 363 -39.61 5.01 26.77
C VAL A 363 -39.55 6.54 26.61
N THR A 364 -38.34 7.07 26.63
CA THR A 364 -38.06 8.51 26.49
C THR A 364 -36.95 8.71 25.47
N TYR A 365 -36.83 9.94 24.94
CA TYR A 365 -35.69 10.27 24.09
C TYR A 365 -34.37 10.04 24.81
N ASP A 366 -34.31 10.38 26.10
CA ASP A 366 -33.08 10.22 26.89
C ASP A 366 -32.73 8.73 27.11
N SER A 367 -33.71 7.87 27.38
CA SER A 367 -33.47 6.44 27.58
C SER A 367 -33.12 5.68 26.29
N ILE A 368 -33.52 6.17 25.12
CA ILE A 368 -33.16 5.56 23.82
C ILE A 368 -31.90 6.18 23.22
N VAL A 369 -31.84 7.51 23.15
CA VAL A 369 -30.77 8.25 22.47
C VAL A 369 -29.75 8.79 23.46
N GLY A 370 -30.19 9.40 24.56
CA GLY A 370 -29.32 10.04 25.54
C GLY A 370 -28.36 9.06 26.23
N GLU A 371 -28.82 7.87 26.61
CA GLU A 371 -28.00 6.81 27.20
C GLU A 371 -26.91 6.33 26.23
N VAL A 372 -27.30 6.03 24.99
CA VAL A 372 -26.37 5.61 23.92
C VAL A 372 -25.35 6.72 23.63
N GLU A 373 -25.79 7.98 23.53
CA GLU A 373 -24.91 9.12 23.33
C GLU A 373 -23.88 9.24 24.46
N ARG A 374 -24.29 9.12 25.72
CA ARG A 374 -23.39 9.22 26.88
C ARG A 374 -22.37 8.09 26.94
N GLU A 375 -22.81 6.85 26.72
CA GLU A 375 -21.94 5.68 26.80
C GLU A 375 -20.85 5.72 25.71
N PHE A 376 -21.26 5.93 24.46
CA PHE A 376 -20.32 5.96 23.35
C PHE A 376 -19.44 7.22 23.36
N GLU A 377 -19.94 8.36 23.86
CA GLU A 377 -19.11 9.55 24.05
C GLU A 377 -18.03 9.30 25.10
N ALA A 378 -18.36 8.68 26.24
CA ALA A 378 -17.37 8.35 27.26
C ALA A 378 -16.28 7.39 26.74
N ALA A 379 -16.66 6.42 25.91
CA ALA A 379 -15.70 5.51 25.27
C ALA A 379 -14.82 6.23 24.25
N TYR A 380 -15.41 7.07 23.38
CA TYR A 380 -14.66 7.89 22.42
C TYR A 380 -13.69 8.85 23.12
N GLN A 381 -14.11 9.55 24.17
CA GLN A 381 -13.24 10.50 24.89
C GLN A 381 -12.01 9.84 25.51
N LYS A 382 -12.14 8.60 26.03
CA LYS A 382 -10.98 7.83 26.50
C LYS A 382 -9.98 7.52 25.38
N ALA A 383 -10.48 7.08 24.22
CA ALA A 383 -9.63 6.80 23.06
C ALA A 383 -8.96 8.07 22.52
N ASN A 384 -9.70 9.18 22.46
CA ASN A 384 -9.20 10.49 22.03
C ASN A 384 -8.14 11.05 22.99
N ALA A 385 -8.31 10.89 24.31
CA ALA A 385 -7.29 11.27 25.29
C ALA A 385 -5.99 10.48 25.08
N LEU A 386 -6.07 9.17 24.87
CA LEU A 386 -4.89 8.34 24.60
C LEU A 386 -4.19 8.75 23.29
N ALA A 387 -4.94 9.05 22.23
CA ALA A 387 -4.38 9.57 20.98
C ALA A 387 -3.63 10.90 21.20
N SER A 388 -4.21 11.81 22.00
CA SER A 388 -3.57 13.07 22.39
C SER A 388 -2.27 12.84 23.18
N ASP A 389 -2.25 11.89 24.12
CA ASP A 389 -1.06 11.59 24.91
C ASP A 389 0.09 11.09 24.03
N PHE A 390 -0.19 10.21 23.05
CA PHE A 390 0.82 9.75 22.10
C PHE A 390 1.29 10.86 21.15
N ALA A 391 0.40 11.75 20.70
CA ALA A 391 0.78 12.91 19.90
C ALA A 391 1.72 13.86 20.68
N GLN A 392 1.43 14.11 21.96
CA GLN A 392 2.30 14.91 22.83
C GLN A 392 3.66 14.24 23.06
N LEU A 393 3.68 12.92 23.27
CA LEU A 393 4.92 12.16 23.39
C LEU A 393 5.77 12.27 22.11
N ASN A 394 5.16 12.09 20.94
CA ASN A 394 5.88 12.20 19.66
C ASN A 394 6.42 13.62 19.44
N GLN A 395 5.61 14.64 19.74
CA GLN A 395 6.06 16.03 19.71
C GLN A 395 7.27 16.27 20.64
N GLY A 396 7.28 15.67 21.83
CA GLY A 396 8.41 15.73 22.75
C GLY A 396 9.69 15.10 22.18
N ILE A 397 9.57 13.95 21.50
CA ILE A 397 10.69 13.30 20.80
C ILE A 397 11.29 14.26 19.77
N HIS A 398 10.46 14.84 18.90
CA HIS A 398 10.91 15.80 17.88
C HIS A 398 11.59 17.02 18.49
N GLN A 399 11.01 17.61 19.54
CA GLN A 399 11.58 18.79 20.20
C GLN A 399 12.97 18.52 20.82
N VAL A 400 13.17 17.35 21.42
CA VAL A 400 14.47 16.98 21.99
C VAL A 400 15.53 16.81 20.89
N ILE A 401 15.16 16.19 19.76
CA ILE A 401 16.04 16.03 18.60
C ILE A 401 16.40 17.41 18.03
N GLU A 402 15.41 18.24 17.72
CA GLU A 402 15.62 19.58 17.17
C GLU A 402 16.48 20.46 18.08
N SER A 403 16.23 20.44 19.40
CA SER A 403 17.04 21.15 20.39
C SER A 403 18.49 20.70 20.38
N LYS A 404 18.74 19.40 20.19
CA LYS A 404 20.11 18.86 20.08
C LYS A 404 20.80 19.31 18.79
N LEU A 405 20.10 19.24 17.65
CA LEU A 405 20.64 19.68 16.35
C LEU A 405 20.88 21.18 16.30
N ALA A 406 20.05 21.99 16.96
CA ALA A 406 20.26 23.43 17.03
C ALA A 406 21.57 23.81 17.76
N ARG A 407 21.98 23.00 18.75
CA ARG A 407 23.19 23.22 19.57
C ARG A 407 24.47 22.68 18.92
N ASP A 408 24.35 21.79 17.94
CA ASP A 408 25.46 21.07 17.31
C ASP A 408 25.29 21.08 15.79
N GLN A 409 25.91 22.08 15.15
CA GLN A 409 25.78 22.30 13.71
C GLN A 409 26.48 21.23 12.86
N GLU A 410 27.52 20.60 13.39
CA GLU A 410 28.18 19.46 12.72
C GLU A 410 27.23 18.26 12.72
N LEU A 411 26.69 17.90 13.88
CA LEU A 411 25.67 16.85 14.01
C LEU A 411 24.44 17.14 13.14
N ALA A 412 24.00 18.39 13.06
CA ALA A 412 22.88 18.79 12.20
C ALA A 412 23.18 18.58 10.70
N GLY A 413 24.41 18.87 10.27
CA GLY A 413 24.86 18.61 8.90
C GLY A 413 24.89 17.12 8.58
N GLU A 414 25.41 16.32 9.51
CA GLU A 414 25.46 14.85 9.37
C GLU A 414 24.07 14.22 9.38
N PHE A 415 23.17 14.69 10.25
CA PHE A 415 21.77 14.25 10.29
C PHE A 415 21.08 14.47 8.95
N LYS A 416 21.25 15.65 8.31
CA LYS A 416 20.65 15.90 7.00
C LYS A 416 21.15 14.92 5.94
N ARG A 417 22.43 14.56 5.99
CA ARG A 417 23.03 13.58 5.07
C ARG A 417 22.54 12.16 5.33
N TRP A 418 22.45 11.75 6.59
CA TRP A 418 21.96 10.42 6.92
C TRP A 418 20.45 10.28 6.73
N SER A 419 19.66 11.33 6.97
CA SER A 419 18.22 11.33 6.70
C SER A 419 17.87 11.17 5.22
N SER A 420 18.73 11.61 4.29
CA SER A 420 18.52 11.34 2.87
C SER A 420 18.84 9.89 2.46
N ASP A 421 19.64 9.20 3.27
CA ASP A 421 20.10 7.84 3.01
C ASP A 421 19.34 6.78 3.83
N LEU A 422 18.71 7.19 4.92
CA LEU A 422 17.83 6.41 5.79
C LEU A 422 16.53 6.17 5.07
#